data_AF-A0A938QRD1-F1
#
_entry.id   AF-A0A938QRD1-F1
#
_cell.length_a   1.000
_cell.length_b   1.000
_cell.length_c   1.000
_cell.angle_alpha   90.00
_cell.angle_beta   90.00
_cell.angle_gamma   90.00
#
_symmetry.space_group_name_H-M   'P 1'
#
loop_
_entity.id
_entity.type
_entity.pdbx_description
1 polymer ?
#
loop_
_entity_poly.entity_id
_entity_poly.type
_entity_poly.pdbx_seq_one_letter_code
_entity_poly.pdbx_strand_id
1 'polypeptide(L)'
;MYLQSNQYMYLGNSGSTDPYILNSGAADKFQLNATGGSSAGLLAYYAPATLTGSGKVVLGGPGNYLGYYGEGYFINTAGHTIEGGGAIYAKVVNEGQITANNGVLTISAPITGSGNVGVADNATLQVNSTLQTGNFTMSRLAALNVASGYYLDLKGNYSFAQVDESKWTWGSLTMLQMSGGGLFQALEVGSEDLGAVLGGFSNNFDLVKLSLVGAGTYAYLNDAIDNENRHSPEALYADALWVDPDATLNLFGKHLYVLKDGLPYLVTIADDRASWLGGGHIIDESISVTPLPSTLLLLFSGLMGLWALGRRSRKT
;
A
#
# COMPACT_ATOMS: atom_id res chain seq x y z
N MET A 1 -1.78 26.56 -3.56
CA MET A 1 -3.09 27.02 -4.06
C MET A 1 -4.18 26.38 -3.21
N TYR A 2 -5.35 27.03 -3.04
CA TYR A 2 -6.44 26.52 -2.21
C TYR A 2 -7.78 26.58 -2.95
N LEU A 3 -8.56 25.50 -2.90
CA LEU A 3 -9.97 25.48 -3.27
C LEU A 3 -10.83 25.45 -2.00
N GLN A 4 -11.80 26.34 -1.91
CA GLN A 4 -12.75 26.44 -0.79
C GLN A 4 -14.05 25.67 -1.09
N SER A 5 -14.97 25.67 -0.12
CA SER A 5 -16.32 25.14 -0.26
C SER A 5 -17.01 25.60 -1.56
N ASN A 6 -17.56 24.63 -2.28
CA ASN A 6 -18.25 24.77 -3.57
C ASN A 6 -17.36 25.31 -4.70
N GLN A 7 -16.04 25.13 -4.59
CA GLN A 7 -15.11 25.44 -5.67
C GLN A 7 -14.61 24.16 -6.36
N TYR A 8 -14.52 24.25 -7.68
CA TYR A 8 -14.12 23.15 -8.54
C TYR A 8 -13.07 23.65 -9.53
N MET A 9 -11.98 22.89 -9.67
CA MET A 9 -10.98 23.14 -10.70
C MET A 9 -11.03 22.02 -11.73
N TYR A 10 -11.22 22.40 -12.99
CA TYR A 10 -11.23 21.48 -14.12
C TYR A 10 -9.88 21.52 -14.82
N LEU A 11 -9.17 20.41 -14.80
CA LEU A 11 -7.94 20.18 -15.55
C LEU A 11 -8.32 19.50 -16.86
N GLY A 12 -8.55 20.30 -17.89
CA GLY A 12 -8.85 19.81 -19.24
C GLY A 12 -7.75 20.17 -20.23
N ASN A 13 -7.63 19.36 -21.28
CA ASN A 13 -6.73 19.66 -22.39
C ASN A 13 -7.36 20.73 -23.30
N SER A 14 -6.60 21.76 -23.67
CA SER A 14 -6.98 22.78 -24.67
C SER A 14 -6.10 22.75 -25.93
N GLY A 15 -5.29 21.70 -26.10
CA GLY A 15 -4.30 21.54 -27.17
C GLY A 15 -3.67 20.14 -27.21
N SER A 16 -2.34 20.07 -27.38
CA SER A 16 -1.60 18.81 -27.56
C SER A 16 -0.96 18.25 -26.29
N THR A 17 -1.11 18.92 -25.14
CA THR A 17 -0.45 18.55 -23.89
C THR A 17 -1.46 18.32 -22.78
N ASP A 18 -1.31 17.21 -22.07
CA ASP A 18 -2.13 16.93 -20.89
C ASP A 18 -1.92 18.01 -19.81
N PRO A 19 -2.99 18.46 -19.13
CA PRO A 19 -2.88 19.41 -18.04
C PRO A 19 -2.10 18.83 -16.86
N TYR A 20 -1.37 19.69 -16.15
CA TYR A 20 -0.61 19.28 -14.97
C TYR A 20 -0.69 20.29 -13.82
N ILE A 21 -0.53 19.78 -12.60
CA ILE A 21 -0.21 20.57 -11.41
C ILE A 21 1.23 20.27 -11.03
N LEU A 22 2.05 21.31 -10.96
CA LEU A 22 3.43 21.23 -10.50
C LEU A 22 3.56 21.83 -9.09
N ASN A 23 3.88 21.00 -8.10
CA ASN A 23 4.24 21.41 -6.75
C ASN A 23 5.73 21.09 -6.53
N SER A 24 6.62 22.07 -6.77
CA SER A 24 8.07 21.80 -6.91
C SER A 24 8.82 21.66 -5.58
N GLY A 25 8.29 22.23 -4.49
CA GLY A 25 8.85 22.09 -3.15
C GLY A 25 8.09 21.07 -2.31
N ALA A 26 8.79 20.38 -1.41
CA ALA A 26 8.16 19.43 -0.47
C ALA A 26 7.09 20.09 0.45
N ALA A 27 7.20 21.40 0.68
CA ALA A 27 6.21 22.18 1.41
C ALA A 27 5.08 22.71 0.52
N ASP A 28 5.23 22.64 -0.81
CA ASP A 28 4.22 23.15 -1.74
C ASP A 28 3.00 22.24 -1.70
N LYS A 29 1.83 22.87 -1.55
CA LYS A 29 0.56 22.16 -1.55
C LYS A 29 -0.49 22.82 -2.43
N PHE A 30 -1.25 21.97 -3.10
CA PHE A 30 -2.57 22.26 -3.63
C PHE A 30 -3.59 21.67 -2.65
N GLN A 31 -4.37 22.51 -1.97
CA GLN A 31 -5.22 22.04 -0.88
C GLN A 31 -6.70 22.29 -1.19
N LEU A 32 -7.52 21.25 -1.02
CA LEU A 32 -8.96 21.27 -1.14
C LEU A 32 -9.54 21.34 0.27
N ASN A 33 -10.32 22.38 0.56
CA ASN A 33 -10.83 22.69 1.89
C ASN A 33 -12.33 23.01 1.85
N ALA A 34 -13.14 21.99 1.60
CA ALA A 34 -14.57 22.03 1.87
C ALA A 34 -14.83 22.03 3.39
N THR A 35 -15.83 22.81 3.82
CA THR A 35 -16.33 22.87 5.19
C THR A 35 -17.85 22.71 5.23
N GLY A 36 -18.39 22.23 6.35
CA GLY A 36 -19.83 22.28 6.63
C GLY A 36 -20.74 21.60 5.59
N GLY A 37 -20.42 20.37 5.18
CA GLY A 37 -21.22 19.59 4.23
C GLY A 37 -21.13 20.06 2.76
N SER A 38 -20.29 21.04 2.47
CA SER A 38 -19.98 21.48 1.10
C SER A 38 -18.98 20.53 0.43
N SER A 39 -18.68 20.76 -0.86
CA SER A 39 -17.65 20.00 -1.56
C SER A 39 -16.61 20.89 -2.24
N ALA A 40 -15.39 20.38 -2.39
CA ALA A 40 -14.36 21.00 -3.21
C ALA A 40 -13.70 19.92 -4.06
N GLY A 41 -13.57 20.17 -5.37
CA GLY A 41 -13.16 19.15 -6.32
C GLY A 41 -12.00 19.59 -7.19
N LEU A 42 -11.04 18.69 -7.38
CA LEU A 42 -10.09 18.75 -8.49
C LEU A 42 -10.50 17.70 -9.52
N LEU A 43 -10.74 18.11 -10.76
CA LEU A 43 -11.39 17.25 -11.76
C LEU A 43 -10.53 17.10 -13.01
N ALA A 44 -10.19 15.86 -13.37
CA ALA A 44 -9.61 15.55 -14.67
C ALA A 44 -10.73 15.58 -15.73
N TYR A 45 -10.66 16.51 -16.68
CA TYR A 45 -11.77 16.84 -17.59
C TYR A 45 -11.47 16.38 -19.03
N TYR A 46 -12.05 15.25 -19.43
CA TYR A 46 -11.89 14.62 -20.75
C TYR A 46 -10.46 14.31 -21.20
N ALA A 47 -9.48 14.40 -20.29
CA ALA A 47 -8.08 14.13 -20.55
C ALA A 47 -7.37 13.68 -19.25
N PRO A 48 -6.26 12.94 -19.35
CA PRO A 48 -5.37 12.69 -18.21
C PRO A 48 -4.91 14.01 -17.57
N ALA A 49 -4.78 14.04 -16.25
CA ALA A 49 -4.20 15.16 -15.52
C ALA A 49 -3.02 14.71 -14.67
N THR A 50 -1.86 15.34 -14.84
CA THR A 50 -0.63 14.95 -14.15
C THR A 50 -0.41 15.77 -12.88
N LEU A 51 -0.20 15.10 -11.75
CA LEU A 51 0.22 15.69 -10.48
C LEU A 51 1.72 15.39 -10.30
N THR A 52 2.55 16.43 -10.28
CA THR A 52 4.01 16.27 -10.33
C THR A 52 4.80 17.28 -9.49
N GLY A 53 6.10 17.05 -9.36
CA GLY A 53 6.99 17.70 -8.41
C GLY A 53 7.05 16.96 -7.07
N SER A 54 7.76 17.52 -6.09
CA SER A 54 7.96 16.88 -4.78
C SER A 54 6.92 17.28 -3.72
N GLY A 55 5.96 18.12 -4.08
CA GLY A 55 4.92 18.61 -3.18
C GLY A 55 3.70 17.70 -3.16
N LYS A 56 2.53 18.29 -2.88
CA LYS A 56 1.33 17.49 -2.61
C LYS A 56 0.00 18.10 -3.00
N VAL A 57 -0.97 17.21 -3.26
CA VAL A 57 -2.40 17.52 -3.24
C VAL A 57 -2.99 17.05 -1.91
N VAL A 58 -3.72 17.92 -1.22
CA VAL A 58 -4.33 17.66 0.10
C VAL A 58 -5.85 17.66 -0.01
N LEU A 59 -6.47 16.52 0.27
CA LEU A 59 -7.91 16.34 0.44
C LEU A 59 -8.28 16.64 1.90
N GLY A 60 -8.53 17.91 2.22
CA GLY A 60 -8.56 18.43 3.59
C GLY A 60 -9.67 17.92 4.52
N GLY A 61 -10.45 16.91 4.11
CA GLY A 61 -11.54 16.35 4.90
C GLY A 61 -12.72 15.87 4.05
N PRO A 62 -13.84 15.48 4.69
CA PRO A 62 -15.04 15.02 4.00
C PRO A 62 -15.55 16.06 3.00
N GLY A 63 -15.96 15.62 1.81
CA GLY A 63 -16.42 16.49 0.72
C GLY A 63 -15.31 17.02 -0.21
N ASN A 64 -14.04 16.80 0.12
CA ASN A 64 -12.93 17.07 -0.78
C ASN A 64 -12.64 15.86 -1.66
N TYR A 65 -12.49 16.04 -2.97
CA TYR A 65 -12.30 14.89 -3.85
C TYR A 65 -11.47 15.14 -5.11
N LEU A 66 -10.87 14.05 -5.59
CA LEU A 66 -10.38 13.91 -6.97
C LEU A 66 -11.49 13.30 -7.82
N GLY A 67 -11.98 14.04 -8.80
CA GLY A 67 -13.09 13.64 -9.68
C GLY A 67 -12.68 13.59 -11.15
N TYR A 68 -13.60 13.15 -12.00
CA TYR A 68 -13.37 13.08 -13.43
C TYR A 68 -14.62 13.40 -14.24
N TYR A 69 -14.42 13.74 -15.51
CA TYR A 69 -15.45 13.77 -16.56
C TYR A 69 -14.91 13.09 -17.81
N GLY A 70 -15.79 12.38 -18.52
CA GLY A 70 -15.41 11.61 -19.71
C GLY A 70 -14.29 10.63 -19.41
N GLU A 71 -13.25 10.62 -20.24
CA GLU A 71 -12.07 9.75 -20.11
C GLU A 71 -11.00 10.30 -19.14
N GLY A 72 -11.32 11.30 -18.32
CA GLY A 72 -10.36 11.91 -17.41
C GLY A 72 -9.87 10.95 -16.30
N TYR A 73 -8.57 11.01 -16.00
CA TYR A 73 -7.95 10.31 -14.86
C TYR A 73 -6.73 11.08 -14.37
N PHE A 74 -6.19 10.72 -13.20
CA PHE A 74 -4.99 11.34 -12.65
C PHE A 74 -3.76 10.46 -12.79
N ILE A 75 -2.60 11.10 -12.99
CA ILE A 75 -1.29 10.48 -12.89
C ILE A 75 -0.57 11.14 -11.71
N ASN A 76 -0.31 10.40 -10.64
CA ASN A 76 0.49 10.87 -9.51
C ASN A 76 1.94 10.42 -9.70
N THR A 77 2.82 11.32 -10.15
CA THR A 77 4.19 10.93 -10.52
C THR A 77 5.03 10.59 -9.31
N ALA A 78 6.13 9.86 -9.55
CA ALA A 78 7.15 9.64 -8.54
C ALA A 78 7.59 10.95 -7.85
N GLY A 79 7.68 10.92 -6.53
CA GLY A 79 8.01 12.09 -5.70
C GLY A 79 6.83 12.97 -5.28
N HIS A 80 5.66 12.86 -5.94
CA HIS A 80 4.47 13.63 -5.57
C HIS A 80 3.57 12.85 -4.59
N THR A 81 2.85 13.58 -3.73
CA THR A 81 1.96 12.99 -2.73
C THR A 81 0.51 13.43 -2.91
N ILE A 82 -0.43 12.49 -2.80
CA ILE A 82 -1.85 12.76 -2.53
C ILE A 82 -2.11 12.38 -1.07
N GLU A 83 -2.63 13.29 -0.25
CA GLU A 83 -2.91 12.99 1.16
C GLU A 83 -4.25 13.56 1.65
N GLY A 84 -4.75 13.06 2.77
CA GLY A 84 -5.92 13.63 3.46
C GLY A 84 -7.06 12.64 3.69
N GLY A 85 -8.20 13.18 4.12
CA GLY A 85 -9.40 12.44 4.54
C GLY A 85 -10.61 12.78 3.67
N GLY A 86 -10.50 12.59 2.36
CA GLY A 86 -11.54 12.87 1.36
C GLY A 86 -11.86 11.65 0.47
N ALA A 87 -12.17 11.88 -0.81
CA ALA A 87 -12.48 10.80 -1.74
C ALA A 87 -11.69 10.86 -3.06
N ILE A 88 -11.37 9.70 -3.61
CA ILE A 88 -10.80 9.52 -4.94
C ILE A 88 -11.85 8.81 -5.79
N TYR A 89 -12.58 9.58 -6.59
CA TYR A 89 -13.62 9.09 -7.51
C TYR A 89 -13.09 8.88 -8.93
N ALA A 90 -11.94 9.45 -9.27
CA ALA A 90 -11.27 9.24 -10.55
C ALA A 90 -10.28 8.08 -10.49
N LYS A 91 -10.03 7.42 -11.63
CA LYS A 91 -8.90 6.49 -11.76
C LYS A 91 -7.59 7.24 -11.47
N VAL A 92 -6.65 6.56 -10.84
CA VAL A 92 -5.31 7.11 -10.57
C VAL A 92 -4.24 6.12 -10.98
N VAL A 93 -3.29 6.56 -11.80
CA VAL A 93 -1.99 5.87 -11.97
C VAL A 93 -1.04 6.46 -10.94
N ASN A 94 -0.75 5.70 -9.88
CA ASN A 94 0.08 6.12 -8.77
C ASN A 94 1.49 5.57 -8.90
N GLU A 95 2.46 6.45 -9.16
CA GLU A 95 3.89 6.18 -9.06
C GLU A 95 4.55 6.95 -7.89
N GLY A 96 3.76 7.77 -7.18
CA GLY A 96 4.18 8.58 -6.04
C GLY A 96 3.74 7.97 -4.71
N GLN A 97 3.24 8.84 -3.83
CA GLN A 97 2.67 8.46 -2.54
C GLN A 97 1.19 8.81 -2.44
N ILE A 98 0.42 7.90 -1.85
CA ILE A 98 -0.94 8.19 -1.36
C ILE A 98 -0.95 7.97 0.14
N THR A 99 -1.47 8.93 0.92
CA THR A 99 -1.53 8.80 2.37
C THR A 99 -2.90 9.18 2.91
N ALA A 100 -3.60 8.21 3.48
CA ALA A 100 -4.76 8.49 4.30
C ALA A 100 -4.29 9.15 5.62
N ASN A 101 -4.66 10.41 5.82
CA ASN A 101 -4.45 11.12 7.07
C ASN A 101 -5.64 12.05 7.36
N ASN A 102 -5.83 12.45 8.62
CA ASN A 102 -6.89 13.40 8.99
C ASN A 102 -8.31 12.96 8.59
N GLY A 103 -8.71 11.75 8.95
CA GLY A 103 -10.07 11.22 8.72
C GLY A 103 -10.10 10.01 7.79
N VAL A 104 -11.18 9.88 7.02
CA VAL A 104 -11.39 8.74 6.12
C VAL A 104 -11.01 9.13 4.70
N LEU A 105 -10.02 8.43 4.12
CA LEU A 105 -9.75 8.48 2.69
C LEU A 105 -10.52 7.37 1.99
N THR A 106 -11.46 7.73 1.12
CA THR A 106 -12.26 6.76 0.35
C THR A 106 -11.74 6.61 -1.07
N ILE A 107 -11.35 5.40 -1.45
CA ILE A 107 -10.99 5.04 -2.83
C ILE A 107 -12.21 4.40 -3.48
N SER A 108 -12.81 5.06 -4.47
CA SER A 108 -14.03 4.58 -5.17
C SER A 108 -13.80 4.30 -6.66
N ALA A 109 -12.59 4.52 -7.15
CA ALA A 109 -12.18 4.17 -8.49
C ALA A 109 -10.81 3.47 -8.46
N PRO A 110 -10.47 2.69 -9.50
CA PRO A 110 -9.23 1.92 -9.50
C PRO A 110 -7.99 2.80 -9.35
N ILE A 111 -7.09 2.36 -8.49
CA ILE A 111 -5.72 2.86 -8.41
C ILE A 111 -4.79 1.79 -8.97
N THR A 112 -3.96 2.16 -9.93
CA THR A 112 -2.93 1.30 -10.54
C THR A 112 -1.55 1.91 -10.32
N GLY A 113 -0.48 1.18 -10.68
CA GLY A 113 0.89 1.68 -10.63
C GLY A 113 1.77 0.95 -9.63
N SER A 114 2.87 1.58 -9.20
CA SER A 114 3.85 1.02 -8.25
C SER A 114 4.22 1.96 -7.10
N GLY A 115 3.58 3.14 -7.02
CA GLY A 115 3.72 4.06 -5.90
C GLY A 115 3.16 3.47 -4.61
N ASN A 116 3.57 3.98 -3.44
CA ASN A 116 3.15 3.40 -2.16
C ASN A 116 1.86 4.03 -1.63
N VAL A 117 1.24 3.31 -0.70
CA VAL A 117 0.05 3.74 0.04
C VAL A 117 0.32 3.61 1.54
N GLY A 118 0.05 4.69 2.27
CA GLY A 118 0.17 4.74 3.72
C GLY A 118 -1.13 5.11 4.42
N VAL A 119 -1.33 4.61 5.63
CA VAL A 119 -2.44 5.01 6.51
C VAL A 119 -1.87 5.46 7.85
N ALA A 120 -2.03 6.75 8.17
CA ALA A 120 -1.51 7.34 9.39
C ALA A 120 -2.40 7.02 10.62
N ASP A 121 -1.88 7.27 11.82
CA ASP A 121 -2.63 7.12 13.06
C ASP A 121 -3.93 7.93 13.04
N ASN A 122 -5.00 7.32 13.57
CA ASN A 122 -6.36 7.87 13.62
C ASN A 122 -6.98 8.19 12.25
N ALA A 123 -6.39 7.70 11.16
CA ALA A 123 -6.97 7.77 9.82
C ALA A 123 -7.57 6.42 9.42
N THR A 124 -8.48 6.45 8.46
CA THR A 124 -9.08 5.24 7.89
C THR A 124 -8.87 5.24 6.38
N LEU A 125 -8.40 4.13 5.84
CA LEU A 125 -8.45 3.87 4.41
C LEU A 125 -9.68 3.01 4.10
N GLN A 126 -10.61 3.58 3.36
CA GLN A 126 -11.81 2.89 2.87
C GLN A 126 -11.61 2.53 1.39
N VAL A 127 -11.49 1.24 1.10
CA VAL A 127 -11.21 0.71 -0.24
C VAL A 127 -12.49 0.14 -0.84
N ASN A 128 -13.13 0.91 -1.72
CA ASN A 128 -14.34 0.56 -2.47
C ASN A 128 -14.05 0.34 -3.96
N SER A 129 -12.81 0.02 -4.29
CA SER A 129 -12.34 -0.32 -5.63
C SER A 129 -11.03 -1.09 -5.53
N THR A 130 -10.54 -1.66 -6.63
CA THR A 130 -9.20 -2.28 -6.66
C THR A 130 -8.12 -1.23 -6.37
N LEU A 131 -7.20 -1.57 -5.46
CA LEU A 131 -6.03 -0.76 -5.13
C LEU A 131 -4.76 -1.54 -5.44
N GLN A 132 -4.05 -1.16 -6.50
CA GLN A 132 -2.67 -1.60 -6.70
C GLN A 132 -1.69 -0.59 -6.10
N THR A 133 -0.66 -1.10 -5.44
CA THR A 133 0.37 -0.30 -4.78
C THR A 133 1.72 -0.99 -4.84
N GLY A 134 2.81 -0.25 -4.66
CA GLY A 134 4.11 -0.79 -4.31
C GLY A 134 4.05 -1.34 -2.89
N ASN A 135 4.57 -0.57 -1.94
CA ASN A 135 4.42 -0.90 -0.52
C ASN A 135 3.06 -0.44 0.02
N PHE A 136 2.54 -1.17 1.00
CA PHE A 136 1.46 -0.73 1.87
C PHE A 136 1.99 -0.62 3.30
N THR A 137 1.74 0.50 3.96
CA THR A 137 2.11 0.70 5.36
C THR A 137 0.92 1.23 6.16
N MET A 138 0.64 0.62 7.30
CA MET A 138 -0.42 1.10 8.19
C MET A 138 0.10 1.33 9.61
N SER A 139 -0.13 2.54 10.13
CA SER A 139 0.23 2.91 11.50
C SER A 139 -0.65 2.22 12.54
N ARG A 140 -0.24 2.35 13.79
CA ARG A 140 -0.77 1.57 14.91
C ARG A 140 -2.24 1.86 15.24
N LEU A 141 -2.67 3.11 15.13
CA LEU A 141 -4.03 3.55 15.46
C LEU A 141 -4.86 3.83 14.21
N ALA A 142 -4.41 3.33 13.05
CA ALA A 142 -5.10 3.51 11.79
C ALA A 142 -6.36 2.62 11.69
N ALA A 143 -7.00 2.58 10.53
CA ALA A 143 -8.00 1.57 10.19
C ALA A 143 -7.97 1.26 8.69
N LEU A 144 -8.25 0.02 8.34
CA LEU A 144 -8.37 -0.46 6.97
C LEU A 144 -9.72 -1.15 6.80
N ASN A 145 -10.50 -0.65 5.84
CA ASN A 145 -11.80 -1.22 5.47
C ASN A 145 -11.79 -1.54 3.97
N VAL A 146 -11.73 -2.81 3.61
CA VAL A 146 -11.83 -3.27 2.22
C VAL A 146 -13.25 -3.75 1.96
N ALA A 147 -13.99 -3.07 1.08
CA ALA A 147 -15.36 -3.46 0.75
C ALA A 147 -15.40 -4.77 -0.06
N SER A 148 -16.52 -5.48 0.03
CA SER A 148 -16.71 -6.79 -0.61
C SER A 148 -16.39 -6.79 -2.11
N GLY A 149 -15.70 -7.85 -2.56
CA GLY A 149 -15.35 -8.07 -3.97
C GLY A 149 -14.18 -7.23 -4.49
N TYR A 150 -13.53 -6.43 -3.63
CA TYR A 150 -12.31 -5.68 -3.99
C TYR A 150 -11.06 -6.31 -3.38
N TYR A 151 -9.91 -5.91 -3.90
CA TYR A 151 -8.63 -6.47 -3.46
C TYR A 151 -7.55 -5.38 -3.38
N LEU A 152 -6.60 -5.63 -2.48
CA LEU A 152 -5.33 -4.92 -2.38
C LEU A 152 -4.29 -5.73 -3.14
N ASP A 153 -3.67 -5.14 -4.15
CA ASP A 153 -2.65 -5.77 -4.98
C ASP A 153 -1.31 -5.09 -4.77
N LEU A 154 -0.35 -5.81 -4.19
CA LEU A 154 0.93 -5.28 -3.79
C LEU A 154 2.03 -5.78 -4.69
N LYS A 155 2.81 -4.84 -5.22
CA LYS A 155 4.07 -5.12 -5.91
C LYS A 155 5.27 -5.03 -4.96
N GLY A 156 5.07 -4.56 -3.73
CA GLY A 156 6.08 -4.43 -2.69
C GLY A 156 5.62 -5.05 -1.37
N ASN A 157 6.12 -4.51 -0.25
CA ASN A 157 5.90 -5.05 1.08
C ASN A 157 4.53 -4.69 1.64
N TYR A 158 3.99 -5.59 2.45
CA TYR A 158 2.82 -5.36 3.30
C TYR A 158 3.28 -5.21 4.75
N SER A 159 3.03 -4.06 5.36
CA SER A 159 3.46 -3.77 6.73
C SER A 159 2.35 -3.05 7.51
N PHE A 160 2.04 -3.51 8.71
CA PHE A 160 1.06 -2.86 9.57
C PHE A 160 1.44 -2.97 11.04
N ALA A 161 1.12 -1.94 11.82
CA ALA A 161 1.36 -1.88 13.26
C ALA A 161 0.07 -1.86 14.09
N GLN A 162 -1.07 -2.15 13.47
CA GLN A 162 -2.39 -2.14 14.11
C GLN A 162 -2.43 -3.08 15.32
N VAL A 163 -3.14 -2.66 16.37
CA VAL A 163 -3.30 -3.41 17.63
C VAL A 163 -4.75 -3.69 17.99
N ASP A 164 -5.70 -3.13 17.24
CA ASP A 164 -7.14 -3.36 17.43
C ASP A 164 -7.71 -4.03 16.19
N GLU A 165 -8.07 -5.31 16.31
CA GLU A 165 -8.61 -6.13 15.22
C GLU A 165 -9.94 -5.57 14.69
N SER A 166 -10.69 -4.79 15.48
CA SER A 166 -11.92 -4.16 15.00
C SER A 166 -11.67 -3.04 13.98
N LYS A 167 -10.42 -2.57 13.82
CA LYS A 167 -10.00 -1.59 12.82
C LYS A 167 -9.55 -2.23 11.51
N TRP A 168 -9.67 -3.54 11.40
CA TRP A 168 -9.24 -4.34 10.28
C TRP A 168 -10.43 -5.09 9.71
N THR A 169 -11.05 -4.54 8.68
CA THR A 169 -12.25 -5.14 8.08
C THR A 169 -12.01 -5.52 6.62
N TRP A 170 -12.16 -6.81 6.35
CA TRP A 170 -12.18 -7.38 5.00
C TRP A 170 -13.61 -7.84 4.68
N GLY A 171 -14.23 -7.22 3.68
CA GLY A 171 -15.53 -7.65 3.18
C GLY A 171 -15.47 -9.05 2.57
N SER A 172 -16.64 -9.64 2.33
CA SER A 172 -16.73 -10.93 1.62
C SER A 172 -16.06 -10.88 0.24
N LEU A 173 -15.44 -12.00 -0.17
CA LEU A 173 -14.76 -12.14 -1.46
C LEU A 173 -13.63 -11.13 -1.69
N THR A 174 -13.04 -10.60 -0.63
CA THR A 174 -11.86 -9.73 -0.72
C THR A 174 -10.58 -10.56 -0.75
N MET A 175 -9.48 -9.92 -1.18
CA MET A 175 -8.19 -10.59 -1.35
C MET A 175 -7.05 -9.62 -1.08
N LEU A 176 -6.05 -10.09 -0.35
CA LEU A 176 -4.70 -9.55 -0.36
C LEU A 176 -3.90 -10.30 -1.43
N GLN A 177 -3.43 -9.59 -2.44
CA GLN A 177 -2.67 -10.14 -3.55
C GLN A 177 -1.23 -9.60 -3.52
N MET A 178 -0.27 -10.50 -3.66
CA MET A 178 1.14 -10.19 -3.86
C MET A 178 1.50 -10.48 -5.32
N SER A 179 2.04 -9.50 -6.04
CA SER A 179 2.30 -9.54 -7.50
C SER A 179 3.62 -8.89 -7.92
N GLY A 180 4.58 -8.77 -6.99
CA GLY A 180 5.80 -7.99 -7.15
C GLY A 180 6.84 -8.52 -8.13
N GLY A 181 6.67 -9.73 -8.68
CA GLY A 181 7.45 -10.29 -9.78
C GLY A 181 8.97 -10.02 -9.73
N GLY A 182 9.74 -10.92 -9.12
CA GLY A 182 11.20 -10.85 -9.07
C GLY A 182 11.78 -10.02 -7.90
N LEU A 183 10.93 -9.44 -7.06
CA LEU A 183 11.29 -8.83 -5.78
C LEU A 183 10.82 -9.71 -4.62
N PHE A 184 11.58 -9.69 -3.53
CA PHE A 184 11.14 -10.25 -2.24
C PHE A 184 10.14 -9.30 -1.60
N GLN A 185 8.94 -9.79 -1.34
CA GLN A 185 7.88 -9.03 -0.67
C GLN A 185 7.72 -9.51 0.77
N ALA A 186 8.05 -8.65 1.73
CA ALA A 186 7.74 -8.90 3.13
C ALA A 186 6.23 -8.85 3.34
N LEU A 187 5.68 -9.87 4.00
CA LEU A 187 4.29 -9.94 4.41
C LEU A 187 4.24 -9.98 5.93
N GLU A 188 3.91 -8.84 6.55
CA GLU A 188 3.76 -8.77 8.00
C GLU A 188 2.66 -9.73 8.49
N VAL A 189 2.99 -10.50 9.52
CA VAL A 189 2.05 -11.28 10.32
C VAL A 189 1.81 -10.55 11.63
N GLY A 190 0.59 -10.57 12.15
CA GLY A 190 0.26 -9.87 13.40
C GLY A 190 -0.86 -10.54 14.21
N SER A 191 -1.33 -11.70 13.76
CA SER A 191 -2.32 -12.50 14.48
C SER A 191 -1.66 -13.22 15.66
N GLU A 192 -2.37 -13.35 16.78
CA GLU A 192 -1.97 -14.30 17.83
C GLU A 192 -1.99 -15.73 17.24
N ASP A 193 -0.93 -16.51 17.44
CA ASP A 193 -0.94 -17.92 17.07
C ASP A 193 -1.80 -18.73 18.05
N LEU A 194 -3.03 -19.01 17.63
CA LEU A 194 -3.99 -19.84 18.34
C LEU A 194 -3.93 -21.31 17.88
N GLY A 195 -3.02 -21.64 16.95
CA GLY A 195 -2.97 -22.93 16.29
C GLY A 195 -4.07 -23.15 15.25
N ALA A 196 -4.25 -24.40 14.84
CA ALA A 196 -5.25 -24.81 13.86
C ALA A 196 -6.66 -24.92 14.50
N VAL A 197 -7.21 -23.77 14.90
CA VAL A 197 -8.55 -23.65 15.50
C VAL A 197 -9.37 -22.57 14.77
N LEU A 198 -10.70 -22.74 14.74
CA LEU A 198 -11.59 -21.80 14.05
C LEU A 198 -11.53 -20.38 14.62
N GLY A 199 -11.21 -20.24 15.91
CA GLY A 199 -11.10 -18.94 16.57
C GLY A 199 -10.04 -18.02 15.95
N GLY A 200 -9.01 -18.57 15.30
CA GLY A 200 -7.98 -17.76 14.63
C GLY A 200 -8.44 -17.09 13.33
N PHE A 201 -9.57 -17.51 12.76
CA PHE A 201 -10.16 -16.96 11.53
C PHE A 201 -11.26 -15.93 11.83
N SER A 202 -11.17 -15.29 13.00
CA SER A 202 -12.12 -14.24 13.38
C SER A 202 -11.52 -13.35 14.45
N ASN A 203 -11.55 -12.03 14.24
CA ASN A 203 -11.01 -11.04 15.18
C ASN A 203 -9.54 -11.33 15.56
N ASN A 204 -8.71 -11.70 14.58
CA ASN A 204 -7.31 -12.01 14.80
C ASN A 204 -6.44 -11.55 13.62
N PHE A 205 -6.71 -10.36 13.08
CA PHE A 205 -6.08 -9.86 11.84
C PHE A 205 -6.11 -10.85 10.66
N ASP A 206 -7.15 -11.68 10.60
CA ASP A 206 -7.32 -12.69 9.56
C ASP A 206 -7.60 -12.05 8.18
N LEU A 207 -7.28 -12.81 7.14
CA LEU A 207 -7.55 -12.46 5.74
C LEU A 207 -8.63 -13.37 5.18
N VAL A 208 -9.48 -12.83 4.31
CA VAL A 208 -10.42 -13.68 3.55
C VAL A 208 -9.66 -14.51 2.51
N LYS A 209 -8.70 -13.91 1.80
CA LYS A 209 -7.88 -14.63 0.83
C LYS A 209 -6.49 -14.01 0.73
N LEU A 210 -5.47 -14.85 0.77
CA LEU A 210 -4.12 -14.50 0.34
C LEU A 210 -3.87 -15.09 -1.05
N SER A 211 -3.29 -14.32 -1.96
CA SER A 211 -2.89 -14.81 -3.27
C SER A 211 -1.52 -14.29 -3.68
N LEU A 212 -0.64 -15.19 -4.12
CA LEU A 212 0.62 -14.84 -4.76
C LEU A 212 0.46 -15.14 -6.24
N VAL A 213 0.50 -14.10 -7.07
CA VAL A 213 0.20 -14.22 -8.51
C VAL A 213 1.34 -13.69 -9.37
N GLY A 214 1.46 -14.25 -10.57
CA GLY A 214 2.46 -13.85 -11.54
C GLY A 214 3.81 -14.53 -11.37
N ALA A 215 4.49 -14.71 -12.50
CA ALA A 215 5.76 -15.42 -12.54
C ALA A 215 6.86 -14.70 -11.74
N GLY A 216 7.57 -15.46 -10.91
CA GLY A 216 8.67 -14.96 -10.08
C GLY A 216 8.22 -14.13 -8.87
N THR A 217 6.92 -14.08 -8.57
CA THR A 217 6.44 -13.47 -7.32
C THR A 217 7.00 -14.25 -6.14
N TYR A 218 7.64 -13.55 -5.21
CA TYR A 218 8.21 -14.13 -4.01
C TYR A 218 7.74 -13.33 -2.80
N ALA A 219 6.94 -13.93 -1.92
CA ALA A 219 6.59 -13.33 -0.64
C ALA A 219 7.12 -14.17 0.52
N TYR A 220 7.44 -13.52 1.64
CA TYR A 220 7.85 -14.20 2.85
C TYR A 220 7.13 -13.63 4.06
N LEU A 221 6.76 -14.51 5.00
CA LEU A 221 6.14 -14.10 6.25
C LEU A 221 7.17 -13.38 7.12
N ASN A 222 6.77 -12.27 7.73
CA ASN A 222 7.64 -11.41 8.51
C ASN A 222 6.91 -10.97 9.79
N ASP A 223 7.59 -10.98 10.92
CA ASP A 223 7.11 -10.46 12.20
C ASP A 223 8.23 -9.53 12.66
N ALA A 224 8.20 -8.32 12.13
CA ALA A 224 9.14 -7.27 12.49
C ALA A 224 8.52 -6.24 13.43
N ILE A 225 7.19 -6.17 13.45
CA ILE A 225 6.40 -5.18 14.17
C ILE A 225 5.62 -5.90 15.28
N ASP A 226 5.54 -5.27 16.44
CA ASP A 226 4.73 -5.77 17.53
C ASP A 226 3.29 -5.26 17.36
N ASN A 227 2.37 -6.15 17.02
CA ASN A 227 0.95 -5.84 16.92
C ASN A 227 0.22 -5.99 18.26
N GLU A 228 0.97 -6.04 19.38
CA GLU A 228 0.49 -6.28 20.75
C GLU A 228 -0.20 -7.63 20.97
N ASN A 229 -0.08 -8.53 20.00
CA ASN A 229 -0.56 -9.91 20.08
C ASN A 229 0.53 -10.91 20.52
N ARG A 230 1.69 -10.41 20.98
CA ARG A 230 2.85 -11.23 21.41
C ARG A 230 2.70 -11.98 22.72
N HIS A 231 1.48 -12.27 23.14
CA HIS A 231 1.23 -13.20 24.22
C HIS A 231 1.60 -14.65 23.80
N SER A 232 1.68 -14.91 22.48
CA SER A 232 2.24 -16.08 21.82
C SER A 232 3.08 -15.65 20.59
N PRO A 233 3.79 -16.56 19.88
CA PRO A 233 4.32 -16.25 18.55
C PRO A 233 3.22 -15.73 17.63
N GLU A 234 3.55 -14.83 16.70
CA GLU A 234 2.56 -14.36 15.72
C GLU A 234 2.48 -15.30 14.51
N ALA A 235 1.28 -15.43 13.96
CA ALA A 235 0.96 -16.27 12.80
C ALA A 235 0.14 -15.49 11.77
N LEU A 236 -0.05 -16.10 10.59
CA LEU A 236 -1.01 -15.62 9.60
C LEU A 236 -2.20 -16.55 9.50
N TYR A 237 -3.40 -15.99 9.50
CA TYR A 237 -4.65 -16.70 9.22
C TYR A 237 -5.27 -16.19 7.93
N ALA A 238 -5.63 -17.08 7.02
CA ALA A 238 -6.33 -16.73 5.79
C ALA A 238 -7.39 -17.78 5.42
N ASP A 239 -8.65 -17.42 5.17
CA ASP A 239 -9.67 -18.43 4.84
C ASP A 239 -9.25 -19.26 3.62
N ALA A 240 -8.65 -18.62 2.62
CA ALA A 240 -8.11 -19.29 1.45
C ALA A 240 -6.69 -18.79 1.08
N LEU A 241 -5.88 -19.71 0.56
CA LEU A 241 -4.56 -19.44 0.00
C LEU A 241 -4.50 -19.89 -1.46
N TRP A 242 -3.88 -19.06 -2.30
CA TRP A 242 -3.51 -19.40 -3.66
C TRP A 242 -2.09 -18.94 -3.97
N VAL A 243 -1.27 -19.81 -4.54
CA VAL A 243 0.10 -19.55 -4.96
C VAL A 243 0.24 -20.06 -6.39
N ASP A 244 0.40 -19.15 -7.34
CA ASP A 244 0.58 -19.49 -8.75
C ASP A 244 1.78 -20.44 -8.95
N PRO A 245 1.78 -21.31 -9.99
CA PRO A 245 2.84 -22.30 -10.21
C PRO A 245 4.27 -21.76 -10.26
N ASP A 246 4.45 -20.49 -10.60
CA ASP A 246 5.75 -19.81 -10.70
C ASP A 246 5.99 -18.80 -9.56
N ALA A 247 5.14 -18.81 -8.53
CA ALA A 247 5.29 -18.00 -7.34
C ALA A 247 5.84 -18.83 -6.16
N THR A 248 6.44 -18.15 -5.20
CA THR A 248 7.01 -18.76 -3.98
C THR A 248 6.50 -18.04 -2.74
N LEU A 249 5.94 -18.80 -1.81
CA LEU A 249 5.68 -18.36 -0.44
C LEU A 249 6.71 -18.98 0.49
N ASN A 250 7.48 -18.15 1.17
CA ASN A 250 8.42 -18.57 2.20
C ASN A 250 7.81 -18.33 3.59
N LEU A 251 7.62 -19.40 4.35
CA LEU A 251 7.09 -19.35 5.70
C LEU A 251 8.06 -18.68 6.69
N PHE A 252 9.36 -18.70 6.39
CA PHE A 252 10.41 -18.00 7.16
C PHE A 252 10.30 -18.20 8.69
N GLY A 253 10.04 -19.44 9.10
CA GLY A 253 9.86 -19.87 10.48
C GLY A 253 8.55 -19.42 11.14
N LYS A 254 7.58 -18.93 10.38
CA LYS A 254 6.25 -18.48 10.85
C LYS A 254 5.17 -19.48 10.46
N HIS A 255 4.08 -19.49 11.24
CA HIS A 255 2.93 -20.32 10.95
C HIS A 255 1.93 -19.60 10.04
N LEU A 256 1.33 -20.39 9.13
CA LEU A 256 0.23 -19.97 8.28
C LEU A 256 -0.90 -20.99 8.37
N TYR A 257 -2.08 -20.55 8.77
CA TYR A 257 -3.28 -21.36 8.85
C TYR A 257 -4.29 -20.98 7.77
N VAL A 258 -4.88 -22.00 7.13
CA VAL A 258 -5.95 -21.83 6.13
C VAL A 258 -7.16 -22.71 6.43
N LEU A 259 -8.30 -22.42 5.81
CA LEU A 259 -9.44 -23.34 5.84
C LEU A 259 -9.35 -24.31 4.65
N LYS A 260 -9.09 -25.58 4.94
CA LYS A 260 -9.09 -26.68 3.97
C LYS A 260 -10.32 -27.54 4.20
N ASP A 261 -11.19 -27.60 3.20
CA ASP A 261 -12.49 -28.30 3.29
C ASP A 261 -13.33 -27.82 4.50
N GLY A 262 -13.21 -26.54 4.85
CA GLY A 262 -13.90 -25.90 5.98
C GLY A 262 -13.26 -26.14 7.36
N LEU A 263 -12.10 -26.79 7.43
CA LEU A 263 -11.37 -27.06 8.67
C LEU A 263 -10.04 -26.29 8.71
N PRO A 264 -9.65 -25.74 9.87
CA PRO A 264 -8.32 -25.17 10.07
C PRO A 264 -7.21 -26.16 9.71
N TYR A 265 -6.23 -25.68 8.94
CA TYR A 265 -5.11 -26.47 8.44
C TYR A 265 -3.83 -25.64 8.51
N LEU A 266 -2.78 -26.19 9.12
CA LEU A 266 -1.45 -25.59 9.12
C LEU A 266 -0.78 -25.89 7.76
N VAL A 267 -0.44 -24.84 7.02
CA VAL A 267 0.36 -24.93 5.80
C VAL A 267 1.81 -25.25 6.17
N THR A 268 2.40 -26.23 5.47
CA THR A 268 3.78 -26.67 5.72
C THR A 268 4.54 -26.87 4.41
N ILE A 269 5.84 -27.15 4.48
CA ILE A 269 6.65 -27.53 3.31
C ILE A 269 6.15 -28.81 2.62
N ALA A 270 5.33 -29.64 3.29
CA ALA A 270 4.72 -30.81 2.65
C ALA A 270 3.63 -30.42 1.64
N ASP A 271 3.18 -29.16 1.65
CA ASP A 271 2.23 -28.58 0.71
C ASP A 271 2.92 -27.91 -0.49
N ASP A 272 4.25 -28.01 -0.62
CA ASP A 272 4.98 -27.54 -1.80
C ASP A 272 4.36 -28.13 -3.07
N ARG A 273 4.08 -27.28 -4.06
CA ARG A 273 3.44 -27.65 -5.34
C ARG A 273 2.04 -28.26 -5.19
N ALA A 274 1.39 -28.17 -4.03
CA ALA A 274 0.06 -28.73 -3.85
C ALA A 274 -0.96 -28.06 -4.78
N SER A 275 -1.66 -28.87 -5.58
CA SER A 275 -2.62 -28.36 -6.58
C SER A 275 -3.79 -27.60 -5.96
N TRP A 276 -4.17 -27.95 -4.73
CA TRP A 276 -5.25 -27.28 -4.00
C TRP A 276 -4.84 -25.88 -3.50
N LEU A 277 -3.54 -25.57 -3.49
CA LEU A 277 -2.97 -24.24 -3.23
C LEU A 277 -2.59 -23.50 -4.52
N GLY A 278 -2.87 -24.03 -5.71
CA GLY A 278 -2.50 -23.41 -6.99
C GLY A 278 -1.21 -23.93 -7.64
N GLY A 279 -0.43 -24.78 -6.94
CA GLY A 279 0.74 -25.47 -7.51
C GLY A 279 2.06 -24.69 -7.47
N GLY A 280 2.10 -23.55 -6.79
CA GLY A 280 3.32 -22.80 -6.51
C GLY A 280 4.20 -23.41 -5.43
N HIS A 281 5.30 -22.73 -5.12
CA HIS A 281 6.28 -23.19 -4.15
C HIS A 281 5.95 -22.76 -2.72
N ILE A 282 6.05 -23.70 -1.77
CA ILE A 282 5.99 -23.44 -0.33
C ILE A 282 7.32 -23.86 0.27
N ILE A 283 8.06 -22.91 0.82
CA ILE A 283 9.38 -23.16 1.44
C ILE A 283 9.41 -22.62 2.87
N ASP A 284 10.39 -23.05 3.64
CA ASP A 284 10.66 -22.53 4.98
C ASP A 284 12.16 -22.36 5.15
N GLU A 285 12.68 -21.26 4.60
CA GLU A 285 14.11 -21.02 4.49
C GLU A 285 14.46 -19.67 5.09
N SER A 286 15.51 -19.62 5.91
CA SER A 286 16.07 -18.35 6.35
C SER A 286 16.58 -17.54 5.15
N ILE A 287 16.03 -16.35 4.90
CA ILE A 287 16.55 -15.41 3.90
C ILE A 287 17.85 -14.82 4.41
N SER A 288 18.99 -15.29 3.90
CA SER A 288 20.25 -14.59 4.09
C SER A 288 20.25 -13.36 3.17
N VAL A 289 19.84 -12.21 3.68
CA VAL A 289 20.27 -10.94 3.07
C VAL A 289 21.77 -10.85 3.27
N THR A 290 22.57 -11.43 2.37
CA THR A 290 23.99 -11.17 2.35
C THR A 290 24.14 -9.66 2.26
N PRO A 291 24.68 -8.96 3.29
CA PRO A 291 24.94 -7.55 3.16
C PRO A 291 25.85 -7.39 1.95
N LEU A 292 25.47 -6.52 1.01
CA LEU A 292 26.34 -6.16 -0.10
C LEU A 292 27.75 -5.94 0.47
N PRO A 293 28.79 -6.58 -0.08
CA PRO A 293 30.12 -6.49 0.48
C PRO A 293 30.45 -5.01 0.70
N SER A 294 30.91 -4.70 1.92
CA SER A 294 31.14 -3.35 2.43
C SER A 294 32.11 -2.51 1.59
N THR A 295 32.68 -3.09 0.54
CA THR A 295 33.50 -2.45 -0.50
C THR A 295 32.72 -1.47 -1.39
N LEU A 296 31.38 -1.57 -1.51
CA LEU A 296 30.57 -0.60 -2.26
C LEU A 296 30.20 0.66 -1.45
N LEU A 297 30.16 0.58 -0.10
CA LEU A 297 29.88 1.71 0.79
C LEU A 297 31.08 2.65 1.00
N LEU A 298 32.29 2.18 0.72
CA LEU A 298 33.52 2.99 0.75
C LEU A 298 33.70 3.87 -0.51
N LEU A 299 33.02 3.56 -1.61
CA LEU A 299 33.07 4.39 -2.83
C LEU A 299 32.12 5.61 -2.76
N PHE A 300 31.02 5.54 -2.01
CA PHE A 300 30.10 6.68 -1.85
C PHE A 300 30.49 7.64 -0.71
N SER A 301 31.18 7.17 0.33
CA SER A 301 31.68 8.04 1.40
C SER A 301 32.97 8.79 1.03
N GLY A 302 33.74 8.30 0.04
CA GLY A 302 34.96 8.94 -0.44
C GLY A 302 34.77 10.17 -1.33
N LEU A 303 33.63 10.31 -2.00
CA LEU A 303 33.38 11.41 -2.95
C LEU A 303 32.73 12.67 -2.32
N MET A 304 32.02 12.52 -1.19
CA MET A 304 31.44 13.66 -0.46
C MET A 304 32.46 14.40 0.43
N GLY A 305 33.56 13.76 0.83
CA GLY A 305 34.61 14.37 1.64
C GLY A 305 35.51 15.38 0.90
N LEU A 306 35.58 15.30 -0.43
CA LEU A 306 36.48 16.13 -1.24
C LEU A 306 35.86 17.48 -1.68
N TRP A 307 34.54 17.66 -1.55
CA TRP A 307 33.88 18.94 -1.87
C TRP A 307 33.85 19.93 -0.70
N ALA A 308 34.00 19.46 0.55
CA ALA A 308 33.99 20.30 1.75
C ALA A 308 35.31 21.03 2.03
N LEU A 309 36.42 20.65 1.38
CA LEU A 309 37.75 21.25 1.58
C LEU A 309 38.10 22.37 0.58
N GLY A 310 37.31 22.57 -0.48
CA GLY A 310 37.61 23.54 -1.55
C GLY A 310 37.12 24.98 -1.33
N ARG A 311 36.35 25.26 -0.26
CA ARG A 311 35.63 26.55 -0.11
C ARG A 311 36.11 27.48 1.00
N ARG A 312 37.36 27.33 1.45
CA ARG A 312 37.94 28.20 2.49
C ARG A 312 39.26 28.83 2.06
N SER A 313 39.23 29.72 1.06
CA SER A 313 40.27 30.74 0.87
C SER A 313 39.80 31.84 -0.09
N ARG A 314 39.42 33.00 0.48
CA ARG A 314 39.79 34.36 0.02
C ARG A 314 39.01 35.40 0.82
N LYS A 315 39.69 35.97 1.82
CA LYS A 315 39.47 37.34 2.29
C LYS A 315 40.82 38.05 2.17
N THR A 316 40.89 38.97 1.22
CA THR A 316 41.67 40.23 1.21
C THR A 316 41.06 41.05 0.09
#